data_AF-A0A955XFQ8-F1
#
_entry.id   AF-A0A955XFQ8-F1
#
_cell.length_a   1.000
_cell.length_b   1.000
_cell.length_c   1.000
_cell.angle_alpha   90.00
_cell.angle_beta   90.00
_cell.angle_gamma   90.00
#
_symmetry.space_group_name_H-M   'P 1'
#
loop_
_entity.id
_entity.type
_entity.pdbx_description
1 polymer ?
#
loop_
_entity_poly.entity_id
_entity_poly.type
_entity_poly.pdbx_seq_one_letter_code
_entity_poly.pdbx_strand_id
1 'polypeptide(L)'
;RYPFRGSVTNTVAFFPRAWWRPVAGLEVYGGPLVAFTNVSYADPRESRFQGGRPTNPFGGEPGAYLGTEFDLGVRYRVIAFGTELTLGLEGGVLQPGDALADADDETIGPVTGGRALLSYRL
;
A
#
# COMPACT_ATOMS: atom_id res chain seq x y z
N ARG A 1 -4.54 -25.11 -7.47
CA ARG A 1 -4.15 -23.68 -7.43
C ARG A 1 -3.25 -23.50 -6.21
N TYR A 2 -1.96 -23.19 -6.38
CA TYR A 2 -1.01 -23.04 -5.28
C TYR A 2 -1.21 -21.69 -4.53
N PRO A 3 -1.21 -21.66 -3.19
CA PRO A 3 -1.64 -20.51 -2.39
C PRO A 3 -0.49 -19.59 -1.96
N PHE A 4 0.40 -19.21 -2.88
CA PHE A 4 1.44 -18.20 -2.60
C PHE A 4 1.29 -17.03 -3.59
N ARG A 5 0.27 -16.20 -3.37
CA ARG A 5 0.06 -14.94 -4.11
C ARG A 5 0.42 -13.70 -3.27
N GLY A 6 1.40 -13.81 -2.37
CA GLY A 6 1.87 -12.66 -1.57
C GLY A 6 0.75 -11.86 -0.90
N SER A 7 -0.38 -12.51 -0.59
CA SER A 7 -1.48 -11.82 0.09
C SER A 7 -0.98 -11.49 1.47
N VAL A 8 -1.08 -10.22 1.85
CA VAL A 8 -0.80 -9.82 3.22
C VAL A 8 -1.81 -10.56 4.10
N THR A 9 -1.34 -11.53 4.86
CA THR A 9 -2.14 -12.22 5.88
C THR A 9 -2.15 -11.36 7.13
N ASN A 10 -3.20 -11.44 7.96
CA ASN A 10 -3.28 -10.69 9.22
C ASN A 10 -3.29 -9.15 9.01
N THR A 11 -4.03 -8.64 8.02
CA THR A 11 -4.16 -7.19 7.78
C THR A 11 -5.61 -6.76 7.66
N VAL A 12 -5.94 -5.66 8.31
CA VAL A 12 -7.19 -4.91 8.17
C VAL A 12 -6.83 -3.55 7.60
N ALA A 13 -7.41 -3.23 6.44
CA ALA A 13 -7.18 -1.96 5.77
C ALA A 13 -8.50 -1.24 5.53
N PHE A 14 -8.49 0.08 5.74
CA PHE A 14 -9.60 0.97 5.42
C PHE A 14 -9.13 2.00 4.40
N PHE A 15 -9.77 2.01 3.23
CA PHE A 15 -9.41 2.90 2.11
C PHE A 15 -10.65 3.64 1.58
N PRO A 16 -11.07 4.74 2.23
CA PRO A 16 -12.11 5.61 1.72
C PRO A 16 -11.61 6.31 0.44
N ARG A 17 -12.05 5.79 -0.70
CA ARG A 17 -11.69 6.32 -2.01
C ARG A 17 -12.73 7.30 -2.54
N ALA A 18 -12.27 8.47 -2.97
CA ALA A 18 -13.06 9.43 -3.74
C ALA A 18 -12.61 9.43 -5.22
N TRP A 19 -13.49 9.88 -6.11
CA TRP A 19 -13.18 10.04 -7.52
C TRP A 19 -13.97 11.20 -8.14
N TRP A 20 -13.39 11.80 -9.17
CA TRP A 20 -13.96 12.90 -9.92
C TRP A 20 -13.67 12.75 -11.42
N ARG A 21 -14.66 13.09 -12.25
CA ARG A 21 -14.61 12.94 -13.71
C ARG A 21 -14.94 14.26 -14.39
N PRO A 22 -13.95 15.16 -14.52
CA PRO A 22 -14.21 16.51 -15.05
C PRO A 22 -14.62 16.52 -16.52
N VAL A 23 -14.11 15.56 -17.31
CA VAL A 23 -14.42 15.43 -18.74
C VAL A 23 -14.58 13.96 -19.11
N ALA A 24 -15.21 13.70 -20.27
CA ALA A 24 -15.33 12.35 -20.80
C ALA A 24 -13.94 11.71 -20.97
N GLY A 25 -13.81 10.47 -20.52
CA GLY A 25 -12.56 9.72 -20.57
C GLY A 25 -11.59 9.99 -19.41
N LEU A 26 -11.64 11.13 -18.73
CA LEU A 26 -10.73 11.47 -17.63
C LEU A 26 -11.35 11.18 -16.25
N GLU A 27 -10.62 10.47 -15.40
CA GLU A 27 -10.96 10.17 -14.01
C GLU A 27 -9.77 10.46 -13.11
N VAL A 28 -9.98 11.27 -12.08
CA VAL A 28 -9.03 11.50 -10.98
C VAL A 28 -9.58 10.82 -9.74
N TYR A 29 -8.75 10.11 -9.00
CA TYR A 29 -9.18 9.37 -7.81
C TYR A 29 -8.07 9.31 -6.77
N GLY A 30 -8.45 9.08 -5.52
CA GLY A 30 -7.48 8.98 -4.44
C GLY A 30 -8.14 8.86 -3.08
N GLY A 31 -7.32 8.82 -2.05
CA GLY A 31 -7.76 8.78 -0.67
C GLY A 31 -6.65 8.34 0.27
N PRO A 32 -6.88 8.43 1.59
CA PRO A 32 -6.02 7.83 2.60
C PRO A 32 -6.35 6.34 2.75
N LEU A 33 -5.34 5.49 2.77
CA LEU A 33 -5.40 4.10 3.18
C LEU A 33 -4.78 3.98 4.57
N VAL A 34 -5.51 3.44 5.53
CA VAL A 34 -5.00 3.17 6.89
C VAL A 34 -4.97 1.65 7.08
N ALA A 35 -3.82 1.11 7.50
CA ALA A 35 -3.61 -0.32 7.63
C ALA A 35 -3.14 -0.74 9.04
N PHE A 36 -3.71 -1.84 9.51
CA PHE A 36 -3.39 -2.47 10.79
C PHE A 36 -3.20 -3.97 10.61
N THR A 37 -2.58 -4.63 11.58
CA THR A 37 -2.61 -6.08 11.74
C THR A 37 -3.58 -6.52 12.84
N ASN A 38 -4.18 -7.72 12.73
CA ASN A 38 -5.08 -8.23 13.79
C ASN A 38 -4.31 -8.66 15.05
N VAL A 39 -3.07 -9.11 14.87
CA VAL A 39 -2.11 -9.37 15.94
C VAL A 39 -0.81 -8.62 15.65
N SER A 40 -0.06 -8.26 16.69
CA SER A 40 1.19 -7.51 16.55
C SER A 40 2.14 -8.13 15.52
N TYR A 41 2.73 -7.26 14.70
CA TYR A 41 3.57 -7.63 13.58
C TYR A 41 4.98 -8.01 14.06
N ALA A 42 5.14 -9.27 14.45
CA ALA A 42 6.44 -9.84 14.80
C ALA A 42 7.06 -10.56 13.59
N ASP A 43 8.34 -10.32 13.35
CA ASP A 43 9.14 -11.04 12.37
C ASP A 43 9.81 -12.26 13.03
N PRO A 44 9.57 -13.49 12.55
CA PRO A 44 10.12 -14.70 13.16
C PRO A 44 11.65 -14.79 13.11
N ARG A 45 12.27 -14.18 12.10
CA ARG A 45 13.72 -14.21 11.93
C ARG A 45 14.38 -13.27 12.94
N GLU A 46 13.94 -12.02 13.03
CA GLU A 46 14.46 -11.07 14.00
C GLU A 46 14.17 -11.51 15.43
N SER A 47 12.96 -12.05 15.68
CA SER A 47 12.63 -12.64 16.98
C SER A 47 13.60 -13.77 17.39
N ARG A 48 14.03 -14.61 16.43
CA ARG A 48 15.04 -15.65 16.68
C ARG A 48 16.40 -15.05 17.03
N PHE A 49 16.83 -14.00 16.32
CA PHE A 49 18.11 -13.35 16.60
C PHE A 49 18.10 -12.60 17.94
N GLN A 50 16.94 -12.14 18.39
CA GLN A 50 16.74 -11.52 19.72
C GLN A 50 16.42 -12.53 20.84
N GLY A 51 16.83 -13.79 20.70
CA GLY A 51 16.71 -14.79 21.77
C GLY A 51 15.29 -15.33 21.97
N GLY A 52 14.42 -15.21 20.97
CA GLY A 52 13.04 -15.71 21.01
C GLY A 52 12.01 -14.72 21.54
N ARG A 53 12.43 -13.48 21.89
CA ARG A 53 11.50 -12.38 22.17
C ARG A 53 10.79 -12.00 20.87
N PRO A 54 9.46 -11.81 20.86
CA PRO A 54 8.76 -11.23 19.72
C PRO A 54 9.33 -9.85 19.37
N THR A 55 9.80 -9.70 18.14
CA THR A 55 10.47 -8.49 17.64
C THR A 55 9.96 -8.21 16.23
N ASN A 56 9.76 -6.94 15.88
CA ASN A 56 9.36 -6.55 14.52
C ASN A 56 10.54 -6.66 13.52
N PRO A 57 10.34 -6.45 12.20
CA PRO A 57 11.42 -6.57 11.21
C PRO A 57 12.58 -5.58 11.36
N PHE A 58 12.40 -4.51 12.15
CA PHE A 58 13.38 -3.45 12.37
C PHE A 58 14.06 -3.56 13.75
N GLY A 59 13.81 -4.64 14.49
CA GLY A 59 14.43 -4.88 15.78
C GLY A 59 13.71 -4.23 16.97
N GLY A 60 12.60 -3.53 16.72
CA GLY A 60 11.78 -2.86 17.73
C GLY A 60 10.65 -3.73 18.30
N GLU A 61 9.80 -3.10 19.10
CA GLU A 61 8.63 -3.77 19.67
C GLU A 61 7.58 -4.08 18.59
N PRO A 62 6.93 -5.26 18.64
CA PRO A 62 5.84 -5.58 17.72
C PRO A 62 4.62 -4.67 17.91
N GLY A 63 4.41 -3.75 16.98
CA GLY A 63 3.21 -2.92 16.86
C GLY A 63 2.12 -3.54 16.00
N ALA A 64 0.95 -2.90 15.95
CA ALA A 64 -0.18 -3.34 15.14
C ALA A 64 -0.57 -2.34 14.04
N TYR A 65 -0.11 -1.09 14.12
CA TYR A 65 -0.39 -0.08 13.11
C TYR A 65 0.72 -0.09 12.06
N LEU A 66 0.37 -0.49 10.84
CA LEU A 66 1.33 -0.60 9.73
C LEU A 66 1.66 0.76 9.12
N GLY A 67 0.68 1.66 9.09
CA GLY A 67 0.86 3.00 8.55
C GLY A 67 -0.38 3.56 7.87
N THR A 68 -0.22 4.78 7.39
CA THR A 68 -1.19 5.48 6.55
C THR A 68 -0.53 5.84 5.22
N GLU A 69 -1.16 5.46 4.12
CA GLU A 69 -0.74 5.85 2.78
C GLU A 69 -1.74 6.84 2.19
N PHE A 70 -1.25 7.87 1.50
CA PHE A 70 -2.11 8.73 0.70
C PHE A 70 -1.86 8.46 -0.78
N ASP A 71 -2.90 8.00 -1.46
CA ASP A 71 -2.85 7.66 -2.88
C ASP A 71 -3.57 8.71 -3.74
N LEU A 72 -2.97 9.03 -4.89
CA LEU A 72 -3.56 9.84 -5.94
C LEU A 72 -3.31 9.21 -7.31
N GLY A 73 -4.38 9.13 -8.11
CA GLY A 73 -4.34 8.56 -9.44
C GLY A 73 -5.13 9.36 -10.46
N VAL A 74 -4.67 9.28 -11.71
CA VAL A 74 -5.36 9.81 -12.88
C VAL A 74 -5.45 8.69 -13.91
N ARG A 75 -6.61 8.56 -14.54
CA ARG A 75 -6.87 7.59 -15.60
C ARG A 75 -7.55 8.28 -16.77
N TYR A 76 -7.05 8.03 -17.97
CA TYR A 76 -7.64 8.50 -19.21
C TYR A 76 -8.02 7.31 -20.09
N ARG A 77 -9.28 7.27 -20.54
CA ARG A 77 -9.83 6.24 -21.42
C ARG A 77 -10.35 6.87 -22.70
N VAL A 78 -9.94 6.33 -23.84
CA VAL A 78 -10.39 6.76 -25.17
C VAL A 78 -10.72 5.56 -26.04
N ILE A 79 -11.76 5.69 -26.86
CA ILE A 79 -12.05 4.72 -27.93
C ILE A 79 -11.52 5.31 -29.23
N ALA A 80 -10.61 4.60 -29.89
CA ALA A 80 -10.04 4.99 -31.17
C ALA A 80 -10.04 3.77 -32.10
N PHE A 81 -10.61 3.93 -33.30
CA PHE A 81 -10.65 2.87 -34.34
C PHE A 81 -11.20 1.52 -33.83
N GLY A 82 -12.26 1.55 -33.01
CA GLY A 82 -12.85 0.35 -32.42
C GLY A 82 -12.08 -0.26 -31.25
N THR A 83 -10.94 0.33 -30.86
CA THR A 83 -10.11 -0.12 -29.73
C THR A 83 -10.28 0.81 -28.53
N GLU A 84 -10.44 0.25 -27.33
CA GLU A 84 -10.37 1.03 -26.07
C GLU A 84 -8.92 1.10 -25.59
N LEU A 85 -8.39 2.30 -25.47
CA LEU A 85 -7.09 2.58 -24.85
C LEU A 85 -7.31 3.18 -23.46
N THR A 86 -6.58 2.68 -22.47
CA THR A 86 -6.54 3.27 -21.13
C THR A 86 -5.09 3.59 -20.74
N LEU A 87 -4.87 4.85 -20.36
CA LEU A 87 -3.65 5.35 -19.75
C LEU A 87 -3.93 5.64 -18.27
N GLY A 88 -2.99 5.30 -17.39
CA GLY A 88 -3.10 5.56 -15.96
C GLY A 88 -1.77 5.99 -15.36
N LEU A 89 -1.83 6.92 -14.42
CA LEU A 89 -0.74 7.30 -13.54
C LEU A 89 -1.26 7.25 -12.11
N GLU A 90 -0.48 6.66 -11.21
CA GLU A 90 -0.78 6.61 -9.78
C GLU A 90 0.50 6.94 -9.00
N GLY A 91 0.35 7.64 -7.89
CA GLY A 91 1.42 7.94 -6.97
C GLY A 91 0.90 7.93 -5.53
N GLY A 92 1.77 7.58 -4.59
CA GLY A 92 1.42 7.45 -3.19
C GLY A 92 2.56 7.85 -2.27
N VAL A 93 2.19 8.24 -1.04
CA VAL A 93 3.12 8.49 0.06
C VAL A 93 2.65 7.70 1.27
N LEU A 94 3.47 6.73 1.70
CA LEU A 94 3.28 5.96 2.91
C LEU A 94 4.00 6.65 4.08
N GLN A 95 3.25 6.89 5.15
CA GLN A 95 3.77 7.17 6.49
C GLN A 95 3.74 5.85 7.30
N PRO A 96 4.91 5.26 7.60
CA PRO A 96 5.01 4.06 8.41
C PRO A 96 4.44 4.25 9.83
N GLY A 97 3.86 3.19 10.37
CA GLY A 97 3.34 3.13 11.74
C GLY A 97 4.28 2.44 12.73
N ASP A 98 3.79 2.26 13.96
CA ASP A 98 4.53 1.70 15.11
C ASP A 98 5.04 0.27 14.85
N ALA A 99 4.33 -0.50 14.03
CA ALA A 99 4.71 -1.86 13.65
C ALA A 99 6.05 -1.90 12.90
N LEU A 100 6.51 -0.76 12.40
CA LEU A 100 7.75 -0.59 11.64
C LEU A 100 8.75 0.36 12.33
N ALA A 101 8.55 0.65 13.62
CA ALA A 101 9.52 1.39 14.43
C ALA A 101 10.73 0.52 14.78
N ASP A 102 11.91 1.10 14.89
CA ASP A 102 13.11 0.41 15.33
C ASP A 102 13.18 0.27 16.86
N ALA A 103 14.34 -0.14 17.38
CA ALA A 103 14.56 -0.33 18.81
C ALA A 103 14.53 0.97 19.63
N ASP A 104 14.71 2.12 18.98
CA ASP A 104 14.71 3.45 19.60
C ASP A 104 13.33 4.15 19.46
N ASP A 105 12.30 3.41 19.02
CA ASP A 105 10.95 3.90 18.73
C ASP A 105 10.89 4.87 17.53
N GLU A 106 11.88 4.81 16.65
CA GLU A 106 11.92 5.62 15.43
C GLU A 106 11.39 4.84 14.21
N THR A 107 10.41 5.39 13.52
CA THR A 107 9.95 4.83 12.24
C THR A 107 10.81 5.31 11.09
N ILE A 108 10.99 4.48 10.06
CA ILE A 108 11.58 4.94 8.79
C ILE A 108 10.79 6.15 8.25
N GLY A 109 11.48 7.05 7.56
CA GLY A 109 10.86 8.22 6.95
C GLY A 109 9.79 7.86 5.90
N PRO A 110 8.99 8.85 5.45
CA PRO A 110 7.95 8.62 4.45
C PRO A 110 8.49 7.94 3.20
N VAL A 111 7.78 6.92 2.72
CA VAL A 111 8.13 6.16 1.51
C VAL A 111 7.22 6.61 0.38
N THR A 112 7.79 6.99 -0.76
CA THR A 112 7.02 7.41 -1.93
C THR A 112 7.10 6.37 -3.03
N GLY A 113 6.01 6.22 -3.78
CA GLY A 113 5.91 5.26 -4.86
C GLY A 113 4.99 5.75 -5.96
N GLY A 114 5.06 5.09 -7.11
CA GLY A 114 4.15 5.37 -8.21
C GLY A 114 4.21 4.32 -9.30
N ARG A 115 3.19 4.32 -10.16
CA ARG A 115 3.11 3.44 -11.32
C ARG A 115 2.43 4.11 -12.50
N ALA A 116 2.83 3.67 -13.69
CA ALA A 116 2.15 3.97 -14.93
C ALA A 116 1.48 2.71 -15.47
N LEU A 117 0.28 2.86 -16.03
CA LEU A 117 -0.48 1.78 -16.65
C LEU A 117 -0.85 2.15 -18.08
N LEU A 118 -0.66 1.19 -18.98
CA LEU A 118 -1.14 1.23 -20.35
C LEU A 118 -1.88 -0.08 -20.63
N SER A 119 -3.13 0.00 -21.05
CA SER A 119 -3.90 -1.17 -21.48
C SER A 119 -4.70 -0.87 -22.73
N TYR A 120 -4.85 -1.87 -23.60
CA TYR A 120 -5.72 -1.82 -24.77
C TYR A 120 -6.72 -2.98 -24.74
N ARG A 121 -7.91 -2.77 -25.31
CA ARG A 121 -8.94 -3.79 -25.51
C ARG A 121 -9.52 -3.66 -26.91
N LEU A 122 -9.50 -4.77 -27.65
CA LEU A 122 -10.08 -4.95 -28.98
C LEU A 122 -11.57 -5.29 -28.89
#